data_AF-A0A524CUQ6-F1
#
_entry.id   AF-A0A524CUQ6-F1
#
_cell.length_a   1.000
_cell.length_b   1.000
_cell.length_c   1.000
_cell.angle_alpha   90.00
_cell.angle_beta   90.00
_cell.angle_gamma   90.00
#
_symmetry.space_group_name_H-M   'P 1'
#
loop_
_entity.id
_entity.type
_entity.pdbx_description
1 polymer ?
#
loop_
_entity_poly.entity_id
_entity_poly.type
_entity_poly.pdbx_seq_one_letter_code
_entity_poly.pdbx_strand_id
1 'polypeptide(L)'
;MVKIEGGNGSCQDDAIIITDCNNIEGVGQEITEIKRRFGQYKLLKQSLLKIDNRMYDMLTLNINGKEETVYFDITNFFGKF
;
A
#
# COMPACT_ATOMS: atom_id res chain seq x y z
N MET A 1 -0.84 -16.58 6.16
CA MET A 1 0.36 -15.73 6.30
C MET A 1 0.25 -14.71 5.20
N VAL A 2 0.34 -13.42 5.52
CA VAL A 2 0.21 -12.35 4.53
C VAL A 2 1.27 -12.53 3.44
N LYS A 3 0.84 -12.45 2.18
CA LYS A 3 1.74 -12.52 1.02
C LYS A 3 1.91 -11.15 0.40
N ILE A 4 3.12 -10.87 -0.08
CA ILE A 4 3.48 -9.65 -0.79
C ILE A 4 3.99 -10.04 -2.17
N GLU A 5 3.35 -9.50 -3.21
CA GLU A 5 3.66 -9.75 -4.61
C GLU A 5 3.58 -8.42 -5.40
N GLY A 6 3.69 -8.49 -6.73
CA GLY A 6 3.55 -7.30 -7.60
C GLY A 6 4.84 -6.50 -7.76
N GLY A 7 4.68 -5.19 -7.94
CA GLY A 7 5.77 -4.27 -8.30
C GLY A 7 6.32 -3.44 -7.13
N ASN A 8 6.96 -2.32 -7.49
CA ASN A 8 7.60 -1.41 -6.53
C ASN A 8 6.63 -0.36 -5.93
N GLY A 9 5.38 -0.32 -6.36
CA GLY A 9 4.35 0.61 -5.92
C GLY A 9 4.47 2.01 -6.50
N SER A 10 5.24 2.27 -7.56
CA SER A 10 5.38 3.63 -8.12
C SER A 10 4.15 4.09 -8.93
N CYS A 11 3.33 3.15 -9.37
CA CYS A 11 2.05 3.40 -10.03
C CYS A 11 1.10 2.22 -9.76
N GLN A 12 -0.12 2.28 -10.30
CA GLN A 12 -1.15 1.27 -10.11
C GLN A 12 -0.83 -0.04 -10.85
N ASP A 13 -0.15 0.03 -11.99
CA ASP A 13 0.29 -1.16 -12.75
C ASP A 13 1.42 -1.90 -12.03
N ASP A 14 2.28 -1.16 -11.32
CA ASP A 14 3.37 -1.68 -10.50
C ASP A 14 3.02 -1.74 -9.01
N ALA A 15 1.73 -1.75 -8.65
CA ALA A 15 1.30 -1.74 -7.25
C ALA A 15 1.87 -2.90 -6.43
N ILE A 16 2.08 -2.68 -5.14
CA ILE A 16 2.45 -3.72 -4.20
C ILE A 16 1.17 -4.49 -3.87
N ILE A 17 1.11 -5.77 -4.21
CA ILE A 17 -0.09 -6.59 -4.03
C ILE A 17 0.01 -7.29 -2.68
N ILE A 18 -1.01 -7.11 -1.82
CA ILE A 18 -1.11 -7.78 -0.53
C ILE A 18 -2.29 -8.74 -0.55
N THR A 19 -2.04 -10.01 -0.21
CA THR A 19 -3.04 -11.09 -0.25
C THR A 19 -2.96 -12.01 0.96
N ASP A 20 -3.93 -12.92 1.08
CA ASP A 20 -4.02 -13.94 2.15
C ASP A 20 -4.12 -13.34 3.56
N CYS A 21 -4.88 -12.26 3.68
CA CYS A 21 -5.07 -11.52 4.91
C CYS A 21 -6.47 -10.89 5.01
N ASN A 22 -6.91 -10.53 6.22
CA ASN A 22 -8.06 -9.64 6.42
C ASN A 22 -7.64 -8.17 6.37
N ASN A 23 -8.59 -7.25 6.57
CA ASN A 23 -8.34 -5.81 6.48
C ASN A 23 -7.38 -5.28 7.55
N ILE A 24 -7.41 -5.85 8.77
CA ILE A 24 -6.51 -5.43 9.85
C ILE A 24 -5.07 -5.87 9.53
N GLU A 25 -4.91 -7.13 9.13
CA GLU A 25 -3.62 -7.70 8.75
C GLU A 25 -3.03 -7.01 7.50
N GLY A 26 -3.87 -6.72 6.50
CA GLY A 26 -3.47 -6.03 5.27
C GLY A 26 -2.93 -4.63 5.53
N VAL A 27 -3.68 -3.80 6.27
CA VAL A 27 -3.22 -2.44 6.64
C VAL A 27 -1.95 -2.50 7.50
N GLY A 28 -1.85 -3.47 8.42
CA GLY A 28 -0.62 -3.69 9.19
C GLY A 28 0.59 -4.03 8.29
N GLN A 29 0.35 -4.78 7.21
CA GLN A 29 1.39 -5.14 6.25
C GLN A 29 1.83 -3.94 5.39
N GLU A 30 0.91 -3.05 4.99
CA GLU A 30 1.26 -1.80 4.30
C GLU A 30 2.24 -0.95 5.11
N ILE A 31 1.92 -0.73 6.40
CA ILE A 31 2.79 0.02 7.32
C ILE A 31 4.16 -0.64 7.45
N THR A 32 4.18 -1.98 7.56
CA THR A 32 5.42 -2.75 7.64
C THR A 32 6.27 -2.59 6.39
N GLU A 33 5.66 -2.63 5.21
CA GLU A 33 6.36 -2.53 3.94
C GLU A 33 6.94 -1.13 3.69
N ILE A 34 6.19 -0.08 4.06
CA ILE A 34 6.70 1.30 3.97
C ILE A 34 7.88 1.51 4.92
N LYS A 35 7.75 1.08 6.18
CA LYS A 35 8.85 1.17 7.16
C LYS A 35 10.09 0.40 6.70
N ARG A 36 9.91 -0.79 6.11
CA ARG A 36 11.01 -1.60 5.58
C ARG A 36 11.73 -0.91 4.42
N ARG A 37 10.99 -0.24 3.52
CA ARG A 37 11.55 0.40 2.32
C ARG A 37 12.20 1.75 2.61
N PHE A 38 11.55 2.58 3.42
CA PHE A 38 11.90 3.99 3.55
C PHE A 38 12.39 4.38 4.94
N GLY A 39 12.32 3.47 5.91
CA GLY A 39 12.70 3.75 7.30
C GLY A 39 11.73 4.75 7.92
N GLN A 40 12.26 5.91 8.31
CA GLN A 40 11.44 7.00 8.85
C GLN A 40 10.78 7.78 7.71
N TYR A 41 9.47 7.96 7.81
CA TYR A 41 8.68 8.73 6.87
C TYR A 41 7.58 9.50 7.62
N LYS A 42 7.07 10.55 6.98
CA LYS A 42 5.83 11.22 7.38
C LYS A 42 4.77 10.96 6.31
N LEU A 43 3.62 10.41 6.71
CA LEU A 43 2.48 10.33 5.81
C LEU A 43 1.94 11.73 5.54
N LEU A 44 1.90 12.14 4.26
CA LEU A 44 1.35 13.42 3.82
C LEU A 44 -0.10 13.30 3.37
N LYS A 45 -0.43 12.22 2.65
CA LYS A 45 -1.77 11.98 2.12
C LYS A 45 -2.04 10.48 2.01
N GLN A 46 -3.26 10.07 2.30
CA GLN A 46 -3.80 8.76 2.00
C GLN A 46 -5.06 8.91 1.16
N SER A 47 -5.27 8.01 0.20
CA SER A 47 -6.49 7.99 -0.62
C SER A 47 -6.81 6.57 -1.02
N LEU A 48 -8.10 6.21 -0.91
CA LEU A 48 -8.65 4.99 -1.47
C LEU A 48 -9.04 5.27 -2.92
N LEU A 49 -8.50 4.49 -3.85
CA LEU A 49 -8.80 4.57 -5.27
C LEU A 49 -9.53 3.30 -5.71
N LYS A 50 -10.57 3.48 -6.51
CA LYS A 50 -11.20 2.38 -7.26
C LYS A 50 -10.94 2.61 -8.74
N ILE A 51 -10.24 1.69 -9.38
CA ILE A 51 -9.95 1.71 -10.82
C ILE A 51 -10.44 0.37 -11.36
N ASP A 52 -11.45 0.42 -12.23
CA ASP A 52 -12.21 -0.74 -12.68
C ASP A 52 -12.71 -1.59 -11.49
N ASN A 53 -12.25 -2.84 -11.42
CA ASN A 53 -12.61 -3.81 -10.36
C ASN A 53 -11.52 -3.96 -9.29
N ARG A 54 -10.51 -3.08 -9.28
CA ARG A 54 -9.44 -3.10 -8.29
C ARG A 54 -9.56 -1.95 -7.30
N MET A 55 -9.18 -2.23 -6.07
CA MET A 55 -9.12 -1.29 -4.97
C MET A 55 -7.66 -1.05 -4.63
N TYR A 56 -7.28 0.22 -4.51
CA TYR A 56 -5.92 0.61 -4.20
C TYR A 56 -5.88 1.60 -3.03
N ASP A 57 -4.90 1.42 -2.16
CA ASP A 57 -4.49 2.46 -1.23
C ASP A 57 -3.29 3.21 -1.81
N MET A 58 -3.45 4.52 -1.97
CA MET A 58 -2.42 5.44 -2.45
C MET A 58 -1.92 6.28 -1.28
N LEU A 59 -0.62 6.17 -0.97
CA LEU A 59 0.02 6.88 0.13
C LEU A 59 1.10 7.81 -0.40
N THR A 60 0.96 9.11 -0.16
CA THR A 60 2.01 10.11 -0.39
C THR A 60 2.78 10.31 0.91
N LEU A 61 4.09 10.13 0.84
CA LEU A 61 5.02 10.14 1.97
C LEU A 61 6.05 11.25 1.79
N ASN A 62 6.45 11.89 2.88
CA ASN A 62 7.69 12.67 2.93
C ASN A 62 8.80 11.80 3.52
N ILE A 63 9.89 11.67 2.79
CA ILE A 63 11.08 10.91 3.16
C ILE A 63 12.26 11.88 3.06
N ASN A 64 12.72 12.36 4.22
CA ASN A 64 13.83 13.31 4.32
C ASN A 64 13.67 14.55 3.42
N GLY A 65 12.45 15.09 3.34
CA GLY A 65 12.15 16.27 2.52
C GLY A 65 11.73 15.96 1.08
N LYS A 66 11.86 14.71 0.62
CA LYS A 66 11.38 14.27 -0.70
C LYS A 66 9.98 13.67 -0.62
N GLU A 67 9.11 13.99 -1.56
CA GLU A 67 7.81 13.34 -1.70
C GLU A 67 7.92 12.08 -2.55
N GLU A 68 7.31 10.99 -2.07
CA GLU A 68 7.17 9.72 -2.79
C GLU A 68 5.71 9.26 -2.69
N THR A 69 5.19 8.65 -3.75
CA THR A 69 3.85 8.03 -3.74
C THR A 69 3.96 6.54 -3.92
N VAL A 70 3.25 5.79 -3.08
CA VAL A 70 3.22 4.33 -3.07
C VAL A 70 1.78 3.85 -3.26
N TYR A 71 1.61 2.88 -4.15
CA TYR A 71 0.33 2.22 -4.41
C TYR A 71 0.35 0.78 -3.88
N PHE A 72 -0.67 0.43 -3.11
CA PHE A 72 -0.96 -0.94 -2.68
C PHE A 72 -2.23 -1.43 -3.38
N ASP A 73 -2.19 -2.62 -3.97
CA ASP A 73 -3.41 -3.31 -4.42
C ASP A 73 -3.99 -4.07 -3.23
N ILE A 74 -5.12 -3.57 -2.75
CA ILE A 74 -5.82 -4.08 -1.57
C ILE A 74 -7.07 -4.86 -1.95
N THR A 75 -7.28 -5.12 -3.24
CA THR A 75 -8.47 -5.78 -3.78
C THR A 75 -8.77 -7.10 -3.07
N ASN A 76 -7.74 -7.83 -2.66
CA ASN A 76 -7.91 -9.12 -2.02
C ASN A 76 -8.49 -9.03 -0.60
N PHE A 77 -8.23 -7.95 0.15
CA PHE A 77 -8.62 -7.88 1.57
C PHE A 77 -9.57 -6.73 1.90
N PHE A 78 -9.78 -5.78 0.99
CA PHE A 78 -10.64 -4.62 1.23
C PHE A 78 -12.05 -5.04 1.68
N GLY A 79 -12.46 -4.58 2.87
CA GLY A 79 -13.77 -4.86 3.45
C GLY A 79 -13.95 -6.27 4.04
N LYS A 80 -12.88 -7.08 4.14
CA LYS A 80 -12.90 -8.38 4.81
C LYS A 80 -12.50 -8.22 6.29
N PHE A 81 -13.34 -8.68 7.21
CA PHE A 81 -13.12 -8.62 8.66
C PHE A 81 -12.89 -10.02 9.23
#